data_AF-A0A7C7GNF9-F1
#
_entry.id   AF-A0A7C7GNF9-F1
#
_cell.length_a   1.000
_cell.length_b   1.000
_cell.length_c   1.000
_cell.angle_alpha   90.00
_cell.angle_beta   90.00
_cell.angle_gamma   90.00
#
_symmetry.space_group_name_H-M   'P 1'
#
loop_
_entity.id
_entity.type
_entity.pdbx_description
1 polymer ?
#
loop_
_entity_poly.entity_id
_entity_poly.type
_entity_poly.pdbx_seq_one_letter_code
_entity_poly.pdbx_strand_id
1 'polypeptide(L)'
;MNKDHVIITDEFFKKYKNKQPKWGYNGLGYIVYKRTYSRVKEDGNLEEWYETIARCINGAQKIGAKYTKKEAERLFDLVFNLKCNFAGRGLWQLGTSTVDRFGGNSLLNCWFTAIKKPDDFCFIFENLMLGGGVGYSIRREDIHELPRIKRDVKITVQNTNDADFIVPDSREGWVRLLSKVLDAFFITGKSFNYSTVLVRSAGKPICGFGGTASGPEILIGGIDKICGVIKEREGKKLRCSIDVLDIANIIGSVVVAGNVRRSAEIALGDPDDYLYIKAKRWDLGNIPNWRAMSNNTIYCDSYDHIAEGIWDGYGGNGEPYGFFNLNLSSKFGRTGEKSRENCEGTNPCGEISLADKECCNLAELYLNNIESKEEMIECSTLLYKTQKAICALPFIHEDTNKIVHKNFRIGQGITGICQATDNGKLEWLDDCYKALRKYDQEWSKKQGWPESIKLTTVKPSGTLSLLAGA
;
A
#
# COMPACT_ATOMS: atom_id res chain seq x y z
N MET A 1 3.86 22.30 20.02
CA MET A 1 4.78 22.05 18.88
C MET A 1 6.16 22.52 19.29
N ASN A 2 7.14 21.61 19.48
CA ASN A 2 8.52 22.01 19.75
C ASN A 2 9.08 22.76 18.53
N LYS A 3 9.63 23.95 18.75
CA LYS A 3 10.10 24.90 17.73
C LYS A 3 11.39 24.47 17.02
N ASP A 4 12.00 23.34 17.39
CA ASP A 4 13.33 22.92 16.92
C ASP A 4 13.34 22.12 15.60
N HIS A 5 12.18 21.87 14.99
CA HIS A 5 12.08 21.07 13.75
C HIS A 5 11.42 21.79 12.57
N VAL A 6 11.11 23.08 12.71
CA VAL A 6 10.56 23.90 11.61
C VAL A 6 11.72 24.47 10.81
N ILE A 7 12.00 23.88 9.64
CA ILE A 7 13.07 24.36 8.76
C ILE A 7 12.59 25.51 7.88
N ILE A 8 11.36 25.41 7.38
CA ILE A 8 10.81 26.44 6.50
C ILE A 8 10.05 27.44 7.35
N THR A 9 10.52 28.70 7.35
CA THR A 9 9.96 29.79 8.13
C THR A 9 8.73 30.41 7.47
N ASP A 10 7.83 30.96 8.27
CA ASP A 10 6.60 31.63 7.79
C ASP A 10 6.86 32.79 6.82
N GLU A 11 8.04 33.42 6.92
CA GLU A 11 8.52 34.46 6.00
C GLU A 11 8.78 33.94 4.59
N PHE A 12 9.19 32.68 4.44
CA PHE A 12 9.45 32.07 3.13
C PHE A 12 8.13 31.79 2.39
N PHE A 13 7.09 31.33 3.09
CA PHE A 13 5.79 31.03 2.47
C PHE A 13 5.05 32.28 1.97
N LYS A 14 5.28 33.45 2.58
CA LYS A 14 4.71 34.72 2.10
C LYS A 14 5.06 35.01 0.63
N LYS A 15 6.21 34.53 0.13
CA LYS A 15 6.62 34.69 -1.28
C LYS A 15 5.79 33.86 -2.26
N TYR A 16 5.12 32.81 -1.80
CA TYR A 16 4.36 31.86 -2.60
C TYR A 16 2.84 31.97 -2.41
N LYS A 17 2.38 32.70 -1.39
CA LYS A 17 0.95 32.85 -1.03
C LYS A 17 0.04 33.29 -2.17
N ASN A 18 0.54 34.10 -3.11
CA ASN A 18 -0.21 34.61 -4.26
C ASN A 18 0.25 34.02 -5.60
N LYS A 19 1.14 33.02 -5.58
CA LYS A 19 1.59 32.35 -6.81
C LYS A 19 0.76 31.09 -7.01
N GLN A 20 0.43 30.81 -8.26
CA GLN A 20 -0.17 29.55 -8.65
C GLN A 20 0.86 28.77 -9.46
N PRO A 21 1.09 27.48 -9.16
CA PRO A 21 1.93 26.65 -9.99
C PRO A 21 1.23 26.38 -11.33
N LYS A 22 2.01 25.86 -12.29
CA LYS A 22 1.46 25.37 -13.56
C LYS A 22 0.68 24.07 -13.31
N TRP A 23 -0.57 24.20 -12.89
CA TRP A 23 -1.45 23.06 -12.68
C TRP A 23 -1.70 22.31 -13.98
N GLY A 24 -1.68 20.98 -13.89
CA GLY A 24 -2.00 20.09 -14.99
C GLY A 24 -3.37 20.34 -15.61
N TYR A 25 -3.45 20.12 -16.93
CA TYR A 25 -4.68 20.21 -17.74
C TYR A 25 -5.49 21.48 -17.48
N ASN A 26 -4.84 22.66 -17.53
CA ASN A 26 -5.49 23.97 -17.39
C ASN A 26 -6.34 24.13 -16.11
N GLY A 27 -5.87 23.57 -14.98
CA GLY A 27 -6.47 23.79 -13.67
C GLY A 27 -7.21 22.58 -13.07
N LEU A 28 -7.35 21.47 -13.81
CA LEU A 28 -7.88 20.22 -13.24
C LEU A 28 -7.03 19.76 -12.05
N GLY A 29 -5.71 19.93 -12.13
CA GLY A 29 -4.79 19.59 -11.04
C GLY A 29 -5.15 20.28 -9.72
N TYR A 30 -5.59 21.54 -9.75
CA TYR A 30 -5.99 22.27 -8.54
C TYR A 30 -7.26 21.70 -7.91
N ILE A 31 -8.26 21.35 -8.72
CA ILE A 31 -9.51 20.73 -8.26
C ILE A 31 -9.22 19.38 -7.59
N VAL A 32 -8.37 18.56 -8.23
CA VAL A 32 -7.95 17.26 -7.69
C VAL A 32 -7.21 17.44 -6.36
N TYR A 33 -6.31 18.43 -6.27
CA TYR A 33 -5.61 18.78 -5.04
C TYR A 33 -6.59 19.15 -3.92
N LYS A 34 -7.48 20.11 -4.16
CA LYS A 34 -8.45 20.58 -3.15
C LYS A 34 -9.39 19.48 -2.67
N ARG A 35 -9.80 18.59 -3.56
CA ARG A 35 -10.67 17.46 -3.22
C ARG A 35 -9.96 16.37 -2.41
N THR A 36 -8.67 16.14 -2.65
CA THR A 36 -8.01 14.88 -2.26
C THR A 36 -6.92 15.07 -1.22
N TYR A 37 -6.12 16.14 -1.31
CA TYR A 37 -4.90 16.32 -0.53
C TYR A 37 -4.96 17.50 0.44
N SER A 38 -5.87 18.46 0.20
CA SER A 38 -6.10 19.60 1.08
C SER A 38 -6.85 19.19 2.34
N ARG A 39 -6.24 19.35 3.51
CA ARG A 39 -6.89 19.05 4.80
C ARG A 39 -7.72 20.24 5.29
N VAL A 40 -8.72 19.95 6.12
CA VAL A 40 -9.48 20.98 6.85
C VAL A 40 -8.62 21.43 8.04
N LYS A 41 -8.36 22.73 8.12
CA LYS A 41 -7.67 23.37 9.24
C LYS A 41 -8.58 23.45 10.47
N GLU A 42 -8.00 23.75 11.63
CA GLU A 42 -8.77 23.99 12.86
C GLU A 42 -9.77 25.15 12.69
N ASP A 43 -9.41 26.14 11.85
CA ASP A 43 -10.26 27.28 11.48
C ASP A 43 -11.39 26.93 10.49
N GLY A 44 -11.55 25.66 10.11
CA GLY A 44 -12.56 25.19 9.15
C GLY A 44 -12.23 25.44 7.68
N ASN A 45 -11.19 26.23 7.36
CA ASN A 45 -10.73 26.46 6.00
C ASN A 45 -9.86 25.32 5.47
N LEU A 46 -9.88 25.10 4.16
CA LEU A 46 -9.03 24.10 3.48
C LEU A 46 -7.58 24.58 3.33
N GLU A 47 -6.61 23.68 3.46
CA GLU A 47 -5.19 23.96 3.22
C GLU A 47 -4.93 24.43 1.77
N GLU A 48 -4.08 25.44 1.61
CA GLU A 48 -3.53 25.85 0.33
C GLU A 48 -2.28 25.05 -0.03
N TRP A 49 -1.92 25.01 -1.32
CA TRP A 49 -0.84 24.14 -1.82
C TRP A 49 0.49 24.39 -1.12
N TYR A 50 0.84 25.67 -0.91
CA TYR A 50 2.06 26.05 -0.20
C TYR A 50 2.06 25.59 1.27
N GLU A 51 0.89 25.58 1.94
CA GLU A 51 0.75 25.10 3.33
C GLU A 51 0.93 23.57 3.41
N THR A 52 0.39 22.84 2.42
CA THR A 52 0.56 21.39 2.33
C THR A 52 2.03 21.01 2.15
N ILE A 53 2.75 21.69 1.25
CA ILE A 53 4.18 21.42 1.02
C ILE A 53 5.01 21.74 2.26
N ALA A 54 4.72 22.87 2.91
CA ALA A 54 5.35 23.28 4.16
C ALA A 54 5.23 22.18 5.23
N ARG A 55 4.01 21.68 5.42
CA ARG A 55 3.71 20.60 6.36
C ARG A 55 4.47 19.32 5.99
N CYS A 56 4.53 18.97 4.71
CA CYS A 56 5.23 17.78 4.25
C CYS A 56 6.73 17.85 4.50
N ILE A 57 7.38 18.97 4.17
CA ILE A 57 8.84 19.12 4.33
C ILE A 57 9.23 19.21 5.82
N ASN A 58 8.48 19.96 6.63
CA ASN A 58 8.71 20.01 8.07
C ASN A 58 8.44 18.64 8.73
N GLY A 59 7.42 17.91 8.25
CA GLY A 59 7.14 16.53 8.64
C GLY A 59 8.29 15.58 8.27
N ALA A 60 8.82 15.70 7.05
CA ALA A 60 9.98 14.95 6.60
C ALA A 60 11.24 15.25 7.44
N GLN A 61 11.42 16.51 7.87
CA GLN A 61 12.52 16.84 8.77
C GLN A 61 12.33 16.20 10.16
N LYS A 62 11.12 16.21 10.70
CA LYS A 62 10.79 15.61 12.00
C LYS A 62 11.09 14.10 12.03
N ILE A 63 10.83 13.39 10.93
CA ILE A 63 11.13 11.96 10.82
C ILE A 63 12.62 11.65 10.57
N GLY A 64 13.45 12.68 10.36
CA GLY A 64 14.90 12.51 10.26
C GLY A 64 15.48 12.58 8.84
N ALA A 65 14.83 13.25 7.88
CA ALA A 65 15.37 13.44 6.53
C ALA A 65 16.67 14.29 6.49
N LYS A 66 16.98 15.03 7.57
CA LYS A 66 18.22 15.81 7.76
C LYS A 66 18.52 16.75 6.57
N TYR A 67 17.52 17.49 6.14
CA TYR A 67 17.68 18.56 5.16
C TYR A 67 18.46 19.73 5.75
N THR A 68 19.30 20.35 4.93
CA THR A 68 19.76 21.72 5.19
C THR A 68 18.66 22.71 4.83
N LYS A 69 18.71 23.94 5.38
CA LYS A 69 17.72 24.98 5.07
C LYS A 69 17.61 25.26 3.57
N LYS A 70 18.76 25.33 2.88
CA LYS A 70 18.83 25.53 1.42
C LYS A 70 18.17 24.38 0.64
N GLU A 71 18.43 23.14 1.05
CA GLU A 71 17.82 21.96 0.42
C GLU A 71 16.30 21.91 0.62
N ALA A 72 15.82 22.28 1.81
CA ALA A 72 14.39 22.33 2.11
C ALA A 72 13.67 23.43 1.31
N GLU A 73 14.26 24.64 1.21
CA GLU A 73 13.73 25.73 0.38
C GLU A 73 13.73 25.35 -1.11
N ARG A 74 14.76 24.63 -1.56
CA ARG A 74 14.85 24.16 -2.94
C ARG A 74 13.84 23.04 -3.23
N LEU A 75 13.70 22.06 -2.33
CA LEU A 75 12.68 21.02 -2.44
C LEU A 75 11.27 21.63 -2.45
N PHE A 76 11.04 22.66 -1.64
CA PHE A 76 9.77 23.39 -1.64
C PHE A 76 9.47 23.97 -3.01
N ASP A 77 10.44 24.64 -3.64
CA ASP A 77 10.26 25.24 -4.96
C ASP A 77 10.02 24.18 -6.06
N LEU A 78 10.74 23.06 -6.01
CA LEU A 78 10.59 21.95 -6.97
C LEU A 78 9.22 21.27 -6.85
N VAL A 79 8.74 21.02 -5.63
CA VAL A 79 7.42 20.43 -5.39
C VAL A 79 6.31 21.43 -5.69
N PHE A 80 6.49 22.71 -5.34
CA PHE A 80 5.55 23.77 -5.66
C PHE A 80 5.28 23.83 -7.16
N ASN A 81 6.34 23.83 -7.98
CA ASN A 81 6.26 23.84 -9.44
C ASN A 81 5.91 22.47 -10.07
N LEU A 82 5.56 21.46 -9.27
CA LEU A 82 5.16 20.13 -9.74
C LEU A 82 6.22 19.48 -10.65
N LYS A 83 7.50 19.66 -10.34
CA LYS A 83 8.62 18.95 -10.99
C LYS A 83 8.86 17.58 -10.36
N CYS A 84 8.63 17.50 -9.05
CA CYS A 84 8.68 16.26 -8.28
C CYS A 84 7.63 16.30 -7.16
N ASN A 85 7.33 15.15 -6.57
CA ASN A 85 6.34 15.06 -5.52
C ASN A 85 6.58 13.89 -4.56
N PHE A 86 6.07 14.03 -3.34
CA PHE A 86 5.94 12.90 -2.43
C PHE A 86 4.80 11.99 -2.89
N ALA A 87 4.80 10.73 -2.45
CA ALA A 87 3.64 9.86 -2.66
C ALA A 87 2.36 10.51 -2.11
N GLY A 88 1.21 10.26 -2.73
CA GLY A 88 -0.06 10.89 -2.37
C GLY A 88 -0.45 10.68 -0.89
N ARG A 89 -0.04 9.54 -0.30
CA ARG A 89 -0.20 9.29 1.14
C ARG A 89 0.72 10.14 2.00
N GLY A 90 1.98 10.30 1.57
CA GLY A 90 2.92 11.23 2.16
C GLY A 90 2.38 12.66 2.16
N LEU A 91 1.81 13.12 1.04
CA LEU A 91 1.18 14.45 0.97
C LEU A 91 0.05 14.65 2.00
N TRP A 92 -0.76 13.62 2.20
CA TRP A 92 -1.86 13.67 3.15
C TRP A 92 -1.42 13.56 4.62
N GLN A 93 -0.41 12.73 4.92
CA GLN A 93 -0.08 12.31 6.28
C GLN A 93 1.19 12.91 6.86
N LEU A 94 2.20 13.29 6.05
CA LEU A 94 3.43 13.88 6.57
C LEU A 94 3.11 15.12 7.42
N GLY A 95 3.74 15.21 8.59
CA GLY A 95 3.54 16.32 9.53
C GLY A 95 2.25 16.25 10.36
N THR A 96 1.48 15.16 10.27
CA THR A 96 0.26 14.96 11.09
C THR A 96 0.51 14.03 12.28
N SER A 97 -0.34 14.13 13.32
CA SER A 97 -0.26 13.27 14.52
C SER A 97 -0.46 11.78 14.24
N THR A 98 -1.03 11.42 13.07
CA THR A 98 -1.19 10.04 12.64
C THR A 98 0.16 9.35 12.44
N VAL A 99 1.18 10.09 11.98
CA VAL A 99 2.55 9.57 11.80
C VAL A 99 3.18 9.24 13.15
N ASP A 100 2.95 10.07 14.16
CA ASP A 100 3.48 9.83 15.50
C ASP A 100 2.86 8.58 16.15
N ARG A 101 1.61 8.25 15.79
CA ARG A 101 0.88 7.09 16.34
C ARG A 101 1.17 5.78 15.59
N PHE A 102 1.21 5.81 14.26
CA PHE A 102 1.31 4.60 13.42
C PHE A 102 2.68 4.44 12.73
N GLY A 103 3.61 5.37 12.96
CA GLY A 103 4.97 5.32 12.42
C GLY A 103 4.99 5.26 10.90
N GLY A 104 5.85 4.40 10.35
CA GLY A 104 6.01 4.22 8.91
C GLY A 104 4.76 3.69 8.22
N ASN A 105 3.93 2.89 8.90
CA ASN A 105 2.72 2.30 8.29
C ASN A 105 1.74 3.35 7.77
N SER A 106 1.73 4.53 8.39
CA SER A 106 0.83 5.63 8.03
C SER A 106 1.25 6.35 6.74
N LEU A 107 2.54 6.32 6.41
CA LEU A 107 3.13 7.02 5.26
C LEU A 107 3.16 6.15 4.00
N LEU A 108 3.06 4.83 4.17
CA LEU A 108 3.14 3.86 3.10
C LEU A 108 1.75 3.38 2.68
N ASN A 109 1.62 3.00 1.42
CA ASN A 109 0.32 2.72 0.82
C ASN A 109 0.11 1.26 0.46
N CYS A 110 1.17 0.52 0.17
CA CYS A 110 1.01 -0.82 -0.35
C CYS A 110 1.96 -1.78 0.34
N TRP A 111 1.48 -3.00 0.50
CA TRP A 111 2.15 -4.08 1.22
C TRP A 111 2.06 -5.38 0.41
N PHE A 112 2.89 -6.34 0.78
CA PHE A 112 2.77 -7.71 0.31
C PHE A 112 2.88 -8.70 1.46
N THR A 113 2.16 -9.82 1.42
CA THR A 113 2.27 -10.91 2.40
C THR A 113 2.11 -12.27 1.73
N ALA A 114 2.95 -13.24 2.06
CA ALA A 114 2.72 -14.63 1.70
C ALA A 114 1.82 -15.27 2.78
N ILE A 115 0.72 -15.93 2.40
CA ILE A 115 -0.21 -16.51 3.37
C ILE A 115 0.31 -17.87 3.81
N LYS A 116 1.09 -17.88 4.90
CA LYS A 116 1.71 -19.07 5.51
C LYS A 116 1.08 -19.41 6.85
N LYS A 117 0.57 -18.40 7.57
CA LYS A 117 -0.02 -18.50 8.91
C LYS A 117 -1.36 -17.78 8.97
N PRO A 118 -2.24 -18.15 9.92
CA PRO A 118 -3.51 -17.44 10.11
C PRO A 118 -3.33 -15.94 10.40
N ASP A 119 -2.23 -15.56 11.08
CA ASP A 119 -1.91 -14.15 11.37
C ASP A 119 -1.72 -13.29 10.10
N ASP A 120 -1.41 -13.89 8.96
CA ASP A 120 -1.23 -13.15 7.71
C ASP A 120 -2.58 -12.60 7.20
N PHE A 121 -3.71 -13.23 7.52
CA PHE A 121 -5.04 -12.65 7.27
C PHE A 121 -5.30 -11.42 8.15
N CYS A 122 -4.81 -11.43 9.40
CA CYS A 122 -4.87 -10.26 10.28
C CYS A 122 -4.02 -9.11 9.74
N PHE A 123 -2.85 -9.42 9.15
CA PHE A 123 -2.01 -8.43 8.48
C PHE A 123 -2.71 -7.79 7.27
N ILE A 124 -3.39 -8.59 6.43
CA ILE A 124 -4.20 -8.07 5.32
C ILE A 124 -5.27 -7.12 5.87
N PHE A 125 -6.01 -7.56 6.89
CA PHE A 125 -7.11 -6.76 7.45
C PHE A 125 -6.63 -5.43 8.04
N GLU A 126 -5.54 -5.42 8.82
CA GLU A 126 -5.01 -4.20 9.44
C GLU A 126 -4.53 -3.19 8.39
N ASN A 127 -3.77 -3.63 7.40
CA ASN A 127 -3.22 -2.74 6.38
C ASN A 127 -4.29 -2.21 5.42
N LEU A 128 -5.32 -3.00 5.11
CA LEU A 128 -6.50 -2.51 4.38
C LEU A 128 -7.29 -1.48 5.20
N MET A 129 -7.45 -1.69 6.51
CA MET A 129 -8.11 -0.71 7.40
C MET A 129 -7.32 0.59 7.57
N LEU A 130 -6.00 0.56 7.33
CA LEU A 130 -5.14 1.74 7.20
C LEU A 130 -5.29 2.43 5.82
N GLY A 131 -6.20 1.96 4.97
CA GLY A 131 -6.40 2.47 3.61
C GLY A 131 -5.23 2.18 2.68
N GLY A 132 -4.44 1.15 2.98
CA GLY A 132 -3.45 0.61 2.07
C GLY A 132 -4.05 -0.43 1.12
N GLY A 133 -3.25 -0.84 0.14
CA GLY A 133 -3.49 -2.03 -0.66
C GLY A 133 -2.55 -3.15 -0.26
N VAL A 134 -2.99 -4.40 -0.35
CA VAL A 134 -2.19 -5.56 0.06
C VAL A 134 -2.18 -6.58 -1.07
N GLY A 135 -0.98 -6.90 -1.56
CA GLY A 135 -0.79 -8.09 -2.38
C GLY A 135 -0.59 -9.30 -1.51
N TYR A 136 -1.14 -10.43 -1.91
CA TYR A 136 -0.93 -11.67 -1.17
C TYR A 136 -0.66 -12.85 -2.08
N SER A 137 0.20 -13.75 -1.62
CA SER A 137 0.52 -14.99 -2.32
C SER A 137 -0.29 -16.15 -1.76
N ILE A 138 -0.79 -16.98 -2.68
CA ILE A 138 -1.57 -18.19 -2.43
C ILE A 138 -0.92 -19.41 -3.10
N ARG A 139 0.41 -19.48 -3.10
CA ARG A 139 1.11 -20.68 -3.61
C ARG A 139 0.71 -21.92 -2.83
N ARG A 140 0.63 -23.05 -3.51
CA ARG A 140 0.31 -24.34 -2.88
C ARG A 140 1.26 -24.67 -1.74
N GLU A 141 2.55 -24.36 -1.90
CA GLU A 141 3.58 -24.54 -0.88
C GLU A 141 3.25 -23.80 0.42
N ASP A 142 2.89 -22.52 0.32
CA ASP A 142 2.54 -21.66 1.45
C ASP A 142 1.22 -22.14 2.12
N ILE A 143 0.23 -22.54 1.32
CA ILE A 143 -1.06 -23.08 1.82
C ILE A 143 -0.84 -24.41 2.56
N HIS A 144 0.11 -25.23 2.13
CA HIS A 144 0.39 -26.52 2.78
C HIS A 144 0.90 -26.37 4.23
N GLU A 145 1.52 -25.23 4.55
CA GLU A 145 1.98 -24.88 5.89
C GLU A 145 0.82 -24.59 6.86
N LEU A 146 -0.37 -24.26 6.35
CA LEU A 146 -1.52 -23.96 7.19
C LEU A 146 -1.98 -25.19 8.02
N PRO A 147 -2.34 -24.97 9.30
CA PRO A 147 -2.80 -26.03 10.18
C PRO A 147 -4.16 -26.60 9.74
N ARG A 148 -4.45 -27.83 10.16
CA ARG A 148 -5.74 -28.49 9.88
C ARG A 148 -6.86 -27.77 10.64
N ILE A 149 -8.00 -27.58 9.99
CA ILE A 149 -9.18 -27.00 10.62
C ILE A 149 -9.74 -27.99 11.63
N LYS A 150 -9.95 -27.52 12.86
CA LYS A 150 -10.59 -28.30 13.93
C LYS A 150 -12.10 -28.36 13.72
N ARG A 151 -12.72 -29.45 14.19
CA ARG A 151 -14.17 -29.69 14.07
C ARG A 151 -14.93 -29.00 15.20
N ASP A 152 -16.23 -28.79 14.98
CA ASP A 152 -17.22 -28.39 15.99
C ASP A 152 -17.04 -26.98 16.60
N VAL A 153 -16.51 -26.03 15.82
CA VAL A 153 -16.38 -24.63 16.25
C VAL A 153 -17.62 -23.83 15.83
N LYS A 154 -18.39 -23.36 16.81
CA LYS A 154 -19.52 -22.44 16.63
C LYS A 154 -19.15 -21.07 17.19
N ILE A 155 -19.24 -20.07 16.33
CA ILE A 155 -19.06 -18.67 16.71
C ILE A 155 -20.44 -18.04 16.58
N THR A 156 -20.93 -17.45 17.67
CA THR A 156 -22.24 -16.78 17.67
C THR A 156 -22.13 -15.34 18.15
N VAL A 157 -22.92 -14.47 17.52
CA VAL A 157 -23.06 -13.08 17.95
C VAL A 157 -24.06 -13.03 19.08
N GLN A 158 -23.64 -12.51 20.22
CA GLN A 158 -24.52 -12.19 21.34
C GLN A 158 -24.27 -10.74 21.73
N ASN A 159 -25.26 -9.87 21.49
CA ASN A 159 -25.21 -8.45 21.87
C ASN A 159 -25.51 -8.26 23.36
N THR A 160 -24.84 -9.04 24.20
CA THR A 160 -24.91 -8.97 25.66
C THR A 160 -23.57 -8.51 26.21
N ASN A 161 -23.58 -7.98 27.43
CA ASN A 161 -22.35 -7.61 28.14
C ASN A 161 -21.60 -8.84 28.69
N ASP A 162 -22.23 -10.02 28.65
CA ASP A 162 -21.69 -11.30 29.15
C ASP A 162 -21.03 -12.14 28.07
N ALA A 163 -20.80 -11.59 26.86
CA ALA A 163 -20.12 -12.32 25.79
C ALA A 163 -18.63 -12.56 26.13
N ASP A 164 -18.08 -13.70 25.68
CA ASP A 164 -16.68 -14.09 25.91
C ASP A 164 -15.67 -13.09 25.33
N PHE A 165 -16.09 -12.30 24.35
CA PHE A 165 -15.30 -11.22 23.78
C PHE A 165 -16.14 -10.01 23.38
N ILE A 166 -15.89 -8.87 24.00
CA ILE A 166 -16.48 -7.58 23.61
C ILE A 166 -15.49 -6.87 22.69
N VAL A 167 -15.92 -6.58 21.45
CA VAL A 167 -15.08 -5.93 20.45
C VAL A 167 -14.95 -4.44 20.78
N PRO A 168 -13.74 -3.92 21.07
CA PRO A 168 -13.57 -2.50 21.30
C PRO A 168 -13.74 -1.70 20.00
N ASP A 169 -14.24 -0.47 20.09
CA ASP A 169 -14.44 0.46 18.96
C ASP A 169 -13.13 1.03 18.42
N SER A 170 -12.28 0.14 17.93
CA SER A 170 -10.94 0.42 17.42
C SER A 170 -10.63 -0.52 16.27
N ARG A 171 -9.72 -0.11 15.39
CA ARG A 171 -9.26 -0.93 14.25
C ARG A 171 -8.61 -2.22 14.76
N GLU A 172 -7.79 -2.08 15.79
CA GLU A 172 -7.13 -3.13 16.53
C GLU A 172 -8.14 -4.12 17.14
N GLY A 173 -9.32 -3.63 17.54
CA GLY A 173 -10.43 -4.46 18.01
C GLY A 173 -11.02 -5.39 16.95
N TRP A 174 -11.19 -4.88 15.72
CA TRP A 174 -11.70 -5.65 14.59
C TRP A 174 -10.69 -6.74 14.17
N VAL A 175 -9.40 -6.40 14.15
CA VAL A 175 -8.32 -7.35 13.85
C VAL A 175 -8.21 -8.42 14.94
N ARG A 176 -8.35 -8.05 16.22
CA ARG A 176 -8.38 -9.00 17.35
C ARG A 176 -9.57 -9.96 17.28
N LEU A 177 -10.73 -9.51 16.82
CA LEU A 177 -11.87 -10.40 16.59
C LEU A 177 -11.51 -11.45 15.53
N LEU A 178 -10.95 -11.02 14.39
CA LEU A 178 -10.54 -11.93 13.33
C LEU A 178 -9.47 -12.92 13.84
N SER A 179 -8.46 -12.44 14.57
CA SER A 179 -7.43 -13.30 15.19
C SER A 179 -8.05 -14.36 16.10
N LYS A 180 -9.00 -14.00 16.96
CA LYS A 180 -9.71 -14.97 17.80
C LYS A 180 -10.54 -15.98 17.01
N VAL A 181 -11.21 -15.53 15.94
CA VAL A 181 -11.95 -16.43 15.03
C VAL A 181 -10.99 -17.45 14.41
N LEU A 182 -9.85 -16.99 13.89
CA LEU A 182 -8.85 -17.85 13.28
C LEU A 182 -8.23 -18.80 14.32
N ASP A 183 -7.87 -18.31 15.51
CA ASP A 183 -7.36 -19.14 16.61
C ASP A 183 -8.37 -20.21 17.06
N ALA A 184 -9.66 -19.88 17.04
CA ALA A 184 -10.72 -20.84 17.33
C ALA A 184 -10.73 -22.01 16.32
N PHE A 185 -10.67 -21.72 15.02
CA PHE A 185 -10.70 -22.75 13.99
C PHE A 185 -9.37 -23.50 13.79
N PHE A 186 -8.23 -22.83 13.93
CA PHE A 186 -6.91 -23.38 13.60
C PHE A 186 -6.14 -23.92 14.81
N ILE A 187 -6.28 -23.32 16.00
CA ILE A 187 -5.42 -23.62 17.16
C ILE A 187 -6.18 -24.29 18.30
N THR A 188 -7.30 -23.72 18.74
CA THR A 188 -7.94 -24.13 20.01
C THR A 188 -9.08 -25.12 19.78
N GLY A 189 -9.94 -24.90 18.79
CA GLY A 189 -11.16 -25.69 18.58
C GLY A 189 -12.28 -25.32 19.55
N LYS A 190 -12.19 -24.15 20.21
CA LYS A 190 -13.18 -23.70 21.17
C LYS A 190 -14.18 -22.75 20.52
N SER A 191 -15.46 -23.04 20.72
CA SER A 191 -16.55 -22.13 20.40
C SER A 191 -16.53 -20.92 21.34
N PHE A 192 -16.85 -19.72 20.84
CA PHE A 192 -16.96 -18.52 21.67
C PHE A 192 -18.04 -17.57 21.13
N ASN A 193 -18.58 -16.75 22.03
CA ASN A 193 -19.55 -15.71 21.69
C ASN A 193 -18.87 -14.34 21.70
N TYR A 194 -19.24 -13.48 20.74
CA TYR A 194 -18.74 -12.11 20.71
C TYR A 194 -19.85 -11.08 20.63
N SER A 195 -19.57 -9.90 21.18
CA SER A 195 -20.48 -8.77 21.28
C SER A 195 -19.90 -7.55 20.59
N THR A 196 -20.71 -6.88 19.76
CA THR A 196 -20.34 -5.64 19.06
C THR A 196 -20.98 -4.40 19.67
N VAL A 197 -21.47 -4.49 20.92
CA VAL A 197 -22.20 -3.40 21.62
C VAL A 197 -21.41 -2.09 21.68
N LEU A 198 -20.08 -2.15 21.76
CA LEU A 198 -19.24 -0.96 21.82
C LEU A 198 -18.96 -0.33 20.43
N VAL A 199 -19.19 -1.05 19.34
CA VAL A 199 -18.85 -0.59 17.98
C VAL A 199 -19.81 0.52 17.57
N ARG A 200 -19.25 1.62 17.06
CA ARG A 200 -20.03 2.78 16.63
C ARG A 200 -21.05 2.44 15.54
N SER A 201 -22.24 3.04 15.64
CA SER A 201 -23.29 2.96 14.62
C SER A 201 -22.87 3.62 13.31
N ALA A 202 -23.52 3.23 12.21
CA ALA A 202 -23.30 3.83 10.90
C ALA A 202 -23.50 5.36 10.92
N GLY A 203 -22.66 6.09 10.19
CA GLY A 203 -22.74 7.55 10.04
C GLY A 203 -21.84 8.37 10.98
N LYS A 204 -21.31 7.80 12.07
CA LYS A 204 -20.40 8.54 12.98
C LYS A 204 -19.04 8.82 12.31
N PRO A 205 -18.43 10.00 12.52
CA PRO A 205 -17.17 10.35 11.85
C PRO A 205 -16.00 9.45 12.29
N ILE A 206 -15.10 9.14 11.35
CA ILE A 206 -13.85 8.41 11.62
C ILE A 206 -12.69 9.41 11.75
N CYS A 207 -12.02 9.40 12.90
CA CYS A 207 -10.85 10.25 13.13
C CYS A 207 -9.65 9.78 12.28
N GLY A 208 -9.02 10.70 11.55
CA GLY A 208 -7.74 10.49 10.86
C GLY A 208 -7.83 10.32 9.33
N PHE A 209 -8.69 9.42 8.85
CA PHE A 209 -8.80 9.07 7.42
C PHE A 209 -9.90 9.82 6.66
N GLY A 210 -10.78 10.53 7.37
CA GLY A 210 -11.98 11.14 6.80
C GLY A 210 -13.06 10.09 6.50
N GLY A 211 -14.32 10.51 6.42
CA GLY A 211 -15.47 9.64 6.16
C GLY A 211 -16.31 9.29 7.39
N THR A 212 -17.29 8.42 7.17
CA THR A 212 -18.29 7.96 8.14
C THR A 212 -18.12 6.47 8.44
N ALA A 213 -18.43 6.05 9.66
CA ALA A 213 -18.42 4.66 10.05
C ALA A 213 -19.55 3.89 9.35
N SER A 214 -19.31 2.62 9.04
CA SER A 214 -20.30 1.79 8.34
C SER A 214 -21.17 0.94 9.25
N GLY A 215 -20.87 0.92 10.55
CA GLY A 215 -21.60 0.15 11.54
C GLY A 215 -21.10 -1.30 11.71
N PRO A 216 -21.57 -1.98 12.77
CA PRO A 216 -21.11 -3.34 13.14
C PRO A 216 -21.67 -4.46 12.23
N GLU A 217 -22.76 -4.22 11.52
CA GLU A 217 -23.44 -5.26 10.71
C GLU A 217 -22.53 -5.82 9.60
N ILE A 218 -21.70 -4.96 9.00
CA ILE A 218 -20.76 -5.38 7.96
C ILE A 218 -19.68 -6.30 8.54
N LEU A 219 -19.20 -6.01 9.75
CA LEU A 219 -18.25 -6.87 10.45
C LEU A 219 -18.89 -8.22 10.77
N ILE A 220 -20.13 -8.23 11.28
CA ILE A 220 -20.85 -9.46 11.60
C ILE A 220 -21.04 -10.32 10.34
N GLY A 221 -21.55 -9.73 9.26
CA GLY A 221 -21.76 -10.46 8.00
C GLY A 221 -20.46 -10.94 7.36
N GLY A 222 -19.37 -10.19 7.49
CA GLY A 222 -18.04 -10.61 7.04
C GLY A 222 -17.50 -11.81 7.81
N ILE A 223 -17.57 -11.76 9.14
CA ILE A 223 -17.10 -12.86 10.00
C ILE A 223 -17.96 -14.11 9.78
N ASP A 224 -19.28 -13.98 9.63
CA ASP A 224 -20.16 -15.12 9.36
C ASP A 224 -19.81 -15.81 8.03
N LYS A 225 -19.54 -15.04 6.97
CA LYS A 225 -19.07 -15.59 5.69
C LYS A 225 -17.72 -16.29 5.80
N ILE A 226 -16.76 -15.70 6.51
CA ILE A 226 -15.45 -16.33 6.77
C ILE A 226 -15.65 -17.66 7.53
N CYS A 227 -16.52 -17.66 8.55
CA CYS A 227 -16.86 -18.87 9.27
C CYS A 227 -17.51 -19.91 8.35
N GLY A 228 -18.38 -19.50 7.43
CA GLY A 228 -19.01 -20.38 6.43
C GLY A 228 -17.97 -21.09 5.56
N VAL A 229 -17.03 -20.33 4.97
CA VAL A 229 -15.95 -20.87 4.13
C VAL A 229 -15.07 -21.86 4.91
N ILE A 230 -14.74 -21.55 6.17
CA ILE A 230 -13.93 -22.44 7.02
C ILE A 230 -14.72 -23.71 7.40
N LYS A 231 -16.01 -23.58 7.70
CA LYS A 231 -16.88 -24.70 8.10
C LYS A 231 -17.10 -25.72 7.00
N GLU A 232 -17.23 -25.28 5.74
CA GLU A 232 -17.34 -26.19 4.58
C GLU A 232 -16.13 -27.13 4.44
N ARG A 233 -15.00 -26.76 5.07
CA ARG A 233 -13.75 -27.53 5.06
C ARG A 233 -13.42 -28.19 6.40
N GLU A 234 -14.39 -28.33 7.31
CA GLU A 234 -14.19 -28.95 8.62
C GLU A 234 -13.49 -30.32 8.56
N GLY A 235 -12.42 -30.46 9.34
CA GLY A 235 -11.62 -31.69 9.39
C GLY A 235 -10.75 -31.97 8.17
N LYS A 236 -10.72 -31.08 7.17
CA LYS A 236 -9.78 -31.11 6.04
C LYS A 236 -8.74 -30.00 6.21
N LYS A 237 -7.60 -30.12 5.52
CA LYS A 237 -6.72 -28.96 5.29
C LYS A 237 -7.44 -28.01 4.32
N LEU A 238 -7.27 -26.70 4.49
CA LEU A 238 -7.44 -25.77 3.38
C LEU A 238 -6.46 -26.21 2.30
N ARG A 239 -6.95 -26.90 1.27
CA ARG A 239 -6.12 -27.28 0.11
C ARG A 239 -6.41 -26.39 -1.09
N CYS A 240 -7.44 -25.55 -1.00
CA CYS A 240 -7.92 -24.82 -2.13
C CYS A 240 -7.44 -23.37 -2.01
N SER A 241 -6.59 -22.96 -2.94
CA SER A 241 -6.20 -21.56 -3.15
C SER A 241 -7.44 -20.65 -3.26
N ILE A 242 -8.59 -21.22 -3.66
CA ILE A 242 -9.88 -20.54 -3.68
C ILE A 242 -10.43 -20.19 -2.29
N ASP A 243 -10.24 -21.05 -1.28
CA ASP A 243 -10.80 -20.82 0.06
C ASP A 243 -10.01 -19.67 0.73
N VAL A 244 -8.69 -19.65 0.54
CA VAL A 244 -7.79 -18.57 1.00
C VAL A 244 -8.09 -17.27 0.26
N LEU A 245 -8.27 -17.33 -1.06
CA LEU A 245 -8.71 -16.21 -1.89
C LEU A 245 -10.05 -15.65 -1.41
N ASP A 246 -11.02 -16.51 -1.08
CA ASP A 246 -12.34 -16.10 -0.60
C ASP A 246 -12.25 -15.42 0.77
N ILE A 247 -11.47 -15.95 1.72
CA ILE A 247 -11.27 -15.31 3.03
C ILE A 247 -10.65 -13.91 2.86
N ALA A 248 -9.58 -13.77 2.08
CA ALA A 248 -8.95 -12.47 1.84
C ALA A 248 -9.90 -11.48 1.15
N ASN A 249 -10.60 -11.93 0.11
CA ASN A 249 -11.59 -11.10 -0.58
C ASN A 249 -12.78 -10.69 0.30
N ILE A 250 -13.23 -11.55 1.22
CA ILE A 250 -14.25 -11.19 2.19
C ILE A 250 -13.72 -10.09 3.11
N ILE A 251 -12.48 -10.18 3.58
CA ILE A 251 -11.83 -9.11 4.36
C ILE A 251 -11.81 -7.81 3.55
N GLY A 252 -11.39 -7.84 2.28
CA GLY A 252 -11.46 -6.68 1.39
C GLY A 252 -12.86 -6.08 1.28
N SER A 253 -13.89 -6.92 1.13
CA SER A 253 -15.29 -6.49 1.03
C SER A 253 -15.79 -5.81 2.31
N VAL A 254 -15.38 -6.30 3.48
CA VAL A 254 -15.70 -5.72 4.79
C VAL A 254 -15.09 -4.33 4.92
N VAL A 255 -13.86 -4.15 4.46
CA VAL A 255 -13.15 -2.86 4.54
C VAL A 255 -13.73 -1.82 3.59
N VAL A 256 -14.13 -2.21 2.36
CA VAL A 256 -14.76 -1.28 1.41
C VAL A 256 -16.15 -0.87 1.85
N ALA A 257 -16.95 -1.84 2.29
CA ALA A 257 -18.23 -1.54 2.91
C ALA A 257 -18.04 -0.68 4.19
N GLY A 258 -16.90 -0.85 4.88
CA GLY A 258 -16.36 -0.05 5.99
C GLY A 258 -15.99 1.41 5.68
N ASN A 259 -16.27 1.90 4.46
CA ASN A 259 -16.05 3.28 4.01
C ASN A 259 -14.57 3.71 3.90
N VAL A 260 -13.64 2.76 3.94
CA VAL A 260 -12.27 2.99 3.51
C VAL A 260 -12.28 2.91 1.98
N ARG A 261 -12.32 4.09 1.34
CA ARG A 261 -12.72 4.31 -0.07
C ARG A 261 -12.02 3.49 -1.16
N ARG A 262 -10.97 2.70 -0.87
CA ARG A 262 -10.29 1.82 -1.81
C ARG A 262 -9.55 0.71 -1.04
N SER A 263 -10.13 -0.48 -0.86
CA SER A 263 -9.29 -1.67 -0.68
C SER A 263 -8.79 -2.06 -2.07
N ALA A 264 -7.50 -2.31 -2.18
CA ALA A 264 -6.90 -2.79 -3.43
C ALA A 264 -6.11 -4.03 -3.07
N GLU A 265 -6.53 -5.16 -3.62
CA GLU A 265 -5.87 -6.44 -3.39
C GLU A 265 -5.36 -7.01 -4.71
N ILE A 266 -4.25 -7.72 -4.64
CA ILE A 266 -3.79 -8.58 -5.74
C ILE A 266 -3.51 -9.97 -5.17
N ALA A 267 -4.14 -10.98 -5.75
CA ALA A 267 -3.86 -12.37 -5.41
C ALA A 267 -2.83 -12.91 -6.39
N LEU A 268 -1.72 -13.47 -5.90
CA LEU A 268 -0.73 -14.16 -6.71
C LEU A 268 -0.81 -15.67 -6.48
N GLY A 269 -1.17 -16.42 -7.52
CA GLY A 269 -1.33 -17.88 -7.46
C GLY A 269 -0.46 -18.64 -8.45
N ASP A 270 -0.47 -19.97 -8.32
CA ASP A 270 0.26 -20.87 -9.21
C ASP A 270 -0.44 -21.03 -10.57
N PRO A 271 0.32 -21.18 -11.67
CA PRO A 271 -0.22 -21.33 -13.02
C PRO A 271 -0.93 -22.69 -13.23
N ASP A 272 -0.61 -23.70 -12.43
CA ASP A 272 -1.19 -25.05 -12.53
C ASP A 272 -2.48 -25.23 -11.69
N ASP A 273 -2.98 -24.15 -11.08
CA ASP A 273 -4.18 -24.19 -10.27
C ASP A 273 -5.45 -23.84 -11.07
N TYR A 274 -6.04 -24.86 -11.67
CA TYR A 274 -7.29 -24.73 -12.43
C TYR A 274 -8.46 -24.16 -11.61
N LEU A 275 -8.51 -24.41 -10.29
CA LEU A 275 -9.58 -23.86 -9.44
C LEU A 275 -9.37 -22.38 -9.21
N TYR A 276 -8.12 -21.95 -9.07
CA TYR A 276 -7.76 -20.53 -9.00
C TYR A 276 -8.00 -19.81 -10.33
N ILE A 277 -7.55 -20.36 -11.45
CA ILE A 277 -7.73 -19.76 -12.79
C ILE A 277 -9.22 -19.56 -13.10
N LYS A 278 -10.07 -20.53 -12.73
CA LYS A 278 -11.52 -20.45 -12.93
C LYS A 278 -12.26 -19.68 -11.84
N ALA A 279 -11.57 -19.16 -10.82
CA ALA A 279 -12.22 -18.51 -9.68
C ALA A 279 -13.02 -17.25 -10.05
N LYS A 280 -12.73 -16.66 -11.22
CA LYS A 280 -13.33 -15.41 -11.76
C LYS A 280 -13.90 -15.54 -13.17
N ARG A 281 -14.31 -16.76 -13.50
CA ARG A 281 -15.07 -17.11 -14.71
C ARG A 281 -16.53 -16.66 -14.57
N TRP A 282 -16.75 -15.35 -14.67
CA TRP A 282 -18.07 -14.73 -14.44
C TRP A 282 -19.16 -15.31 -15.36
N ASP A 283 -18.77 -15.90 -16.51
CA ASP A 283 -19.62 -16.67 -17.41
C ASP A 283 -20.40 -17.81 -16.70
N LEU A 284 -19.83 -18.40 -15.67
CA LEU A 284 -20.43 -19.54 -14.96
C LEU A 284 -21.59 -19.14 -14.04
N GLY A 285 -21.80 -17.84 -13.76
CA GLY A 285 -22.93 -17.31 -12.99
C GLY A 285 -22.98 -17.68 -11.49
N ASN A 286 -22.24 -18.70 -11.05
CA ASN A 286 -22.21 -19.18 -9.67
C ASN A 286 -21.03 -18.62 -8.85
N ILE A 287 -20.47 -17.48 -9.27
CA ILE A 287 -19.29 -16.90 -8.64
C ILE A 287 -19.70 -15.89 -7.58
N PRO A 288 -19.17 -16.00 -6.35
CA PRO A 288 -19.49 -15.03 -5.30
C PRO A 288 -19.01 -13.61 -5.63
N ASN A 289 -19.86 -12.62 -5.37
CA ASN A 289 -19.57 -11.20 -5.66
C ASN A 289 -18.32 -10.66 -4.94
N TRP A 290 -17.94 -11.22 -3.79
CA TRP A 290 -16.74 -10.76 -3.07
C TRP A 290 -15.45 -11.04 -3.82
N ARG A 291 -15.41 -11.96 -4.79
CA ARG A 291 -14.20 -12.20 -5.59
C ARG A 291 -13.79 -11.03 -6.47
N ALA A 292 -14.66 -10.04 -6.69
CA ALA A 292 -14.32 -8.81 -7.39
C ALA A 292 -13.34 -7.88 -6.59
N MET A 293 -13.02 -8.21 -5.34
CA MET A 293 -12.24 -7.36 -4.44
C MET A 293 -10.73 -7.37 -4.69
N SER A 294 -10.20 -8.41 -5.35
CA SER A 294 -8.79 -8.50 -5.75
C SER A 294 -8.66 -8.52 -7.26
N ASN A 295 -7.49 -8.21 -7.81
CA ASN A 295 -7.10 -8.63 -9.16
C ASN A 295 -6.25 -9.90 -9.05
N ASN A 296 -6.49 -10.88 -9.92
CA ASN A 296 -5.76 -12.15 -9.86
C ASN A 296 -4.59 -12.15 -10.83
N THR A 297 -3.46 -12.72 -10.40
CA THR A 297 -2.21 -12.79 -11.13
C THR A 297 -1.59 -14.16 -10.94
N ILE A 298 -0.99 -14.72 -11.98
CA ILE A 298 -0.23 -15.97 -11.88
C ILE A 298 1.27 -15.72 -11.85
N TYR A 299 1.98 -16.58 -11.12
CA TYR A 299 3.43 -16.68 -11.24
C TYR A 299 3.78 -17.31 -12.60
N CYS A 300 4.54 -16.58 -13.41
CA CYS A 300 4.89 -16.99 -14.77
C CYS A 300 6.38 -16.78 -15.03
N ASP A 301 7.17 -17.83 -14.81
CA ASP A 301 8.61 -17.79 -15.09
C ASP A 301 8.94 -18.08 -16.57
N SER A 302 8.12 -18.90 -17.25
CA SER A 302 8.19 -19.19 -18.69
C SER A 302 6.79 -19.27 -19.30
N TYR A 303 6.67 -18.92 -20.57
CA TYR A 303 5.42 -19.02 -21.35
C TYR A 303 4.89 -20.45 -21.43
N ASP A 304 5.78 -21.44 -21.49
CA ASP A 304 5.43 -22.86 -21.62
C ASP A 304 4.67 -23.42 -20.42
N HIS A 305 4.73 -22.74 -19.27
CA HIS A 305 4.09 -23.17 -18.03
C HIS A 305 2.71 -22.52 -17.83
N ILE A 306 2.24 -21.73 -18.80
CA ILE A 306 0.93 -21.06 -18.72
C ILE A 306 -0.16 -22.04 -19.17
N ALA A 307 -1.10 -22.36 -18.29
CA ALA A 307 -2.26 -23.16 -18.66
C ALA A 307 -3.11 -22.45 -19.72
N GLU A 308 -3.51 -23.17 -20.78
CA GLU A 308 -4.29 -22.60 -21.89
C GLU A 308 -5.59 -21.92 -21.43
N GLY A 309 -6.22 -22.44 -20.37
CA GLY A 309 -7.45 -21.89 -19.81
C GLY A 309 -7.35 -20.48 -19.23
N ILE A 310 -6.15 -19.92 -19.08
CA ILE A 310 -5.95 -18.50 -18.70
C ILE A 310 -6.35 -17.57 -19.84
N TRP A 311 -6.11 -17.97 -21.09
CA TRP A 311 -6.41 -17.15 -22.27
C TRP A 311 -7.92 -16.98 -22.48
N ASP A 312 -8.74 -17.92 -21.98
CA ASP A 312 -10.20 -17.80 -22.01
C ASP A 312 -10.69 -16.51 -21.33
N GLY A 313 -10.02 -16.07 -20.26
CA GLY A 313 -10.33 -14.82 -19.57
C GLY A 313 -10.08 -13.59 -20.44
N TYR A 314 -8.98 -13.60 -21.20
CA TYR A 314 -8.67 -12.55 -22.18
C TYR A 314 -9.64 -12.54 -23.36
N GLY A 315 -10.26 -13.67 -23.68
CA GLY A 315 -11.33 -13.80 -24.67
C GLY A 315 -12.69 -13.24 -24.24
N GLY A 316 -12.81 -12.72 -23.00
CA GLY A 316 -14.04 -12.11 -22.47
C GLY A 316 -14.95 -13.07 -21.70
N ASN A 317 -14.54 -14.32 -21.48
CA ASN A 317 -15.30 -15.28 -20.65
C ASN A 317 -15.13 -15.03 -19.14
N GLY A 318 -14.19 -14.17 -18.74
CA GLY A 318 -13.91 -13.85 -17.35
C GLY A 318 -13.00 -12.64 -17.23
N GLU A 319 -12.37 -12.47 -16.06
CA GLU A 319 -11.34 -11.45 -15.88
C GLU A 319 -9.98 -11.91 -16.43
N PRO A 320 -9.21 -11.02 -17.09
CA PRO A 320 -7.84 -11.32 -17.50
C PRO A 320 -6.91 -11.35 -16.27
N TYR A 321 -6.10 -12.40 -16.17
CA TYR A 321 -5.17 -12.58 -15.05
C TYR A 321 -3.85 -11.91 -15.38
N GLY A 322 -3.25 -11.21 -14.42
CA GLY A 322 -1.91 -10.66 -14.57
C GLY A 322 -0.83 -11.75 -14.63
N PHE A 323 0.35 -11.38 -15.10
CA PHE A 323 1.53 -12.25 -15.10
C PHE A 323 2.63 -11.61 -14.27
N PHE A 324 3.19 -12.37 -13.33
CA PHE A 324 4.31 -11.93 -12.51
C PHE A 324 5.46 -12.92 -12.59
N ASN A 325 6.62 -12.47 -13.06
CA ASN A 325 7.81 -13.31 -13.17
C ASN A 325 8.68 -13.20 -11.92
N LEU A 326 8.50 -14.14 -11.00
CA LEU A 326 9.20 -14.14 -9.71
C LEU A 326 10.71 -14.33 -9.89
N ASN A 327 11.11 -15.20 -10.82
CA ASN A 327 12.51 -15.49 -11.10
C ASN A 327 13.28 -14.26 -11.59
N LEU A 328 12.69 -13.48 -12.51
CA LEU A 328 13.28 -12.22 -12.99
C LEU A 328 13.31 -11.16 -11.88
N SER A 329 12.21 -11.00 -11.14
CA SER A 329 12.14 -10.05 -10.02
C SER A 329 13.16 -10.35 -8.91
N SER A 330 13.52 -11.62 -8.72
CA SER A 330 14.48 -12.04 -7.69
C SER A 330 15.94 -12.00 -8.14
N LYS A 331 16.21 -12.06 -9.45
CA LYS A 331 17.58 -12.17 -10.01
C LYS A 331 18.11 -10.89 -10.64
N PHE A 332 17.24 -9.93 -10.95
CA PHE A 332 17.63 -8.74 -11.71
C PHE A 332 17.29 -7.42 -11.03
N GLY A 333 18.20 -6.47 -11.16
CA GLY A 333 18.07 -5.06 -10.80
C GLY A 333 17.33 -4.31 -11.90
N ARG A 334 18.09 -3.59 -12.76
CA ARG A 334 17.67 -3.20 -14.10
C ARG A 334 17.93 -4.34 -15.09
N THR A 335 17.38 -4.26 -16.31
CA THR A 335 17.66 -5.22 -17.37
C THR A 335 19.17 -5.34 -17.60
N GLY A 336 19.73 -6.54 -17.39
CA GLY A 336 21.17 -6.80 -17.50
C GLY A 336 21.97 -6.71 -16.19
N GLU A 337 21.42 -6.12 -15.12
CA GLU A 337 22.07 -6.06 -13.81
C GLU A 337 21.59 -7.22 -12.93
N LYS A 338 22.51 -8.03 -12.41
CA LYS A 338 22.18 -9.10 -11.46
C LYS A 338 22.03 -8.52 -10.05
N SER A 339 20.86 -8.71 -9.45
CA SER A 339 20.57 -8.40 -8.04
C SER A 339 19.93 -9.65 -7.45
N ARG A 340 20.48 -10.19 -6.36
CA ARG A 340 19.85 -11.33 -5.67
C ARG A 340 18.97 -10.81 -4.55
N GLU A 341 17.68 -11.07 -4.64
CA GLU A 341 16.69 -10.56 -3.70
C GLU A 341 15.75 -11.67 -3.21
N ASN A 342 15.22 -11.48 -2.01
CA ASN A 342 14.19 -12.35 -1.43
C ASN A 342 12.80 -11.84 -1.85
N CYS A 343 12.56 -11.71 -3.16
CA CYS A 343 11.22 -11.35 -3.66
C CYS A 343 10.30 -12.57 -3.51
N GLU A 344 9.08 -12.35 -3.02
CA GLU A 344 8.03 -13.38 -2.95
C GLU A 344 6.77 -12.96 -3.72
N GLY A 345 6.63 -11.67 -4.05
CA GLY A 345 5.52 -11.17 -4.87
C GLY A 345 5.60 -9.67 -5.14
N THR A 346 4.43 -9.05 -5.29
CA THR A 346 4.31 -7.64 -5.64
C THR A 346 3.15 -6.98 -4.92
N ASN A 347 3.17 -5.66 -4.85
CA ASN A 347 2.05 -4.86 -4.41
C ASN A 347 0.92 -4.83 -5.47
N PRO A 348 -0.29 -4.34 -5.14
CA PRO A 348 -1.46 -4.37 -6.03
C PRO A 348 -1.31 -3.71 -7.40
N CYS A 349 -0.38 -2.77 -7.56
CA CYS A 349 -0.13 -2.10 -8.84
C CYS A 349 0.99 -2.76 -9.66
N GLY A 350 1.65 -3.80 -9.13
CA GLY A 350 2.64 -4.60 -9.86
C GLY A 350 4.02 -3.97 -10.03
N GLU A 351 4.29 -2.79 -9.46
CA GLU A 351 5.49 -2.01 -9.76
C GLU A 351 6.67 -2.27 -8.81
N ILE A 352 6.42 -2.79 -7.60
CA ILE A 352 7.47 -3.09 -6.63
C ILE A 352 7.54 -4.60 -6.38
N SER A 353 8.70 -5.17 -6.64
CA SER A 353 9.09 -6.50 -6.16
C SER A 353 9.25 -6.46 -4.63
N LEU A 354 8.47 -7.25 -3.91
CA LEU A 354 8.41 -7.22 -2.44
C LEU A 354 8.72 -8.59 -1.83
N ALA A 355 9.44 -8.56 -0.72
CA ALA A 355 9.54 -9.67 0.21
C ALA A 355 8.28 -9.78 1.09
N ASP A 356 8.13 -10.90 1.80
CA ASP A 356 7.04 -11.08 2.75
C ASP A 356 6.99 -9.95 3.79
N LYS A 357 5.80 -9.38 3.99
CA LYS A 357 5.48 -8.26 4.89
C LYS A 357 6.25 -6.96 4.61
N GLU A 358 6.80 -6.81 3.40
CA GLU A 358 7.49 -5.61 2.95
C GLU A 358 6.49 -4.58 2.36
N CYS A 359 6.91 -3.31 2.31
CA CYS A 359 6.11 -2.18 1.83
C CYS A 359 6.67 -1.51 0.58
N CYS A 360 5.78 -0.84 -0.18
CA CYS A 360 6.18 0.16 -1.15
C CYS A 360 6.52 1.49 -0.47
N ASN A 361 7.65 2.11 -0.81
CA ASN A 361 7.99 3.47 -0.39
C ASN A 361 8.25 4.34 -1.62
N LEU A 362 7.25 5.12 -1.99
CA LEU A 362 7.20 5.77 -3.30
C LEU A 362 7.42 7.28 -3.24
N ALA A 363 7.94 7.82 -4.33
CA ALA A 363 7.97 9.24 -4.63
C ALA A 363 7.97 9.40 -6.15
N GLU A 364 7.59 10.57 -6.66
CA GLU A 364 7.26 10.72 -8.08
C GLU A 364 8.05 11.88 -8.71
N LEU A 365 8.63 11.62 -9.88
CA LEU A 365 9.30 12.60 -10.73
C LEU A 365 8.44 12.85 -11.99
N TYR A 366 8.18 14.11 -12.31
CA TYR A 366 7.37 14.50 -13.46
C TYR A 366 8.27 14.94 -14.62
N LEU A 367 8.52 14.05 -15.58
CA LEU A 367 9.45 14.32 -16.68
C LEU A 367 9.01 15.47 -17.59
N ASN A 368 7.71 15.71 -17.70
CA ASN A 368 7.16 16.79 -18.51
C ASN A 368 7.58 18.17 -17.99
N ASN A 369 7.63 18.35 -16.66
CA ASN A 369 7.91 19.63 -16.01
C ASN A 369 9.40 19.86 -15.66
N ILE A 370 10.23 18.82 -15.71
CA ILE A 370 11.67 18.93 -15.47
C ILE A 370 12.38 19.49 -16.71
N GLU A 371 13.21 20.52 -16.51
CA GLU A 371 13.81 21.28 -17.62
C GLU A 371 15.24 20.83 -17.94
N SER A 372 15.98 20.29 -16.97
CA SER A 372 17.35 19.82 -17.16
C SER A 372 17.65 18.51 -16.42
N LYS A 373 18.73 17.85 -16.84
CA LYS A 373 19.24 16.62 -16.23
C LYS A 373 19.72 16.84 -14.79
N GLU A 374 20.41 17.95 -14.54
CA GLU A 374 20.91 18.32 -13.21
C GLU A 374 19.74 18.53 -12.24
N GLU A 375 18.67 19.16 -12.72
CA GLU A 375 17.45 19.35 -11.94
C GLU A 375 16.76 18.02 -11.61
N MET A 376 16.74 17.07 -12.56
CA MET A 376 16.21 15.72 -12.32
C MET A 376 16.97 15.01 -11.19
N ILE A 377 18.30 15.06 -11.23
CA ILE A 377 19.17 14.45 -10.21
C ILE A 377 18.97 15.13 -8.85
N GLU A 378 18.84 16.46 -8.84
CA GLU A 378 18.55 17.23 -7.63
C GLU A 378 17.20 16.82 -7.01
N CYS A 379 16.13 16.76 -7.82
CA CYS A 379 14.80 16.33 -7.38
C CYS A 379 14.84 14.91 -6.78
N SER A 380 15.49 13.98 -7.49
CA SER A 380 15.64 12.60 -7.08
C SER A 380 16.40 12.47 -5.75
N THR A 381 17.51 13.20 -5.59
CA THR A 381 18.34 13.19 -4.38
C THR A 381 17.60 13.75 -3.16
N LEU A 382 16.83 14.83 -3.34
CA LEU A 382 16.09 15.44 -2.25
C LEU A 382 14.91 14.55 -1.79
N LEU A 383 14.16 13.95 -2.72
CA LEU A 383 13.09 13.01 -2.38
C LEU A 383 13.62 11.73 -1.72
N TYR A 384 14.77 11.24 -2.18
CA TYR A 384 15.46 10.09 -1.61
C TYR A 384 15.70 10.23 -0.11
N LYS A 385 16.12 11.41 0.36
CA LYS A 385 16.32 11.67 1.80
C LYS A 385 15.05 11.47 2.62
N THR A 386 13.90 11.92 2.11
CA THR A 386 12.61 11.68 2.77
C THR A 386 12.28 10.19 2.76
N GLN A 387 12.41 9.53 1.61
CA GLN A 387 12.11 8.10 1.51
C GLN A 387 12.96 7.27 2.47
N LYS A 388 14.27 7.53 2.55
CA LYS A 388 15.16 6.86 3.51
C LYS A 388 14.78 7.11 4.96
N ALA A 389 14.38 8.33 5.30
CA ALA A 389 13.90 8.64 6.64
C ALA A 389 12.61 7.86 6.97
N ILE A 390 11.70 7.68 6.01
CA ILE A 390 10.49 6.86 6.19
C ILE A 390 10.86 5.40 6.46
N CYS A 391 11.84 4.83 5.76
CA CYS A 391 12.30 3.46 6.00
C CYS A 391 12.90 3.26 7.40
N ALA A 392 13.46 4.32 8.02
CA ALA A 392 14.05 4.27 9.35
C ALA A 392 13.03 4.44 10.50
N LEU A 393 11.74 4.66 10.18
CA LEU A 393 10.68 4.77 11.19
C LEU A 393 10.29 3.40 11.73
N PRO A 394 9.75 3.34 12.97
CA PRO A 394 9.17 2.10 13.48
C PRO A 394 7.90 1.73 12.70
N PHE A 395 7.73 0.44 12.46
CA PHE A 395 6.53 -0.15 11.87
C PHE A 395 5.73 -0.94 12.94
N ILE A 396 4.43 -1.13 12.71
CA ILE A 396 3.53 -1.78 13.68
C ILE A 396 3.88 -3.25 13.87
N HIS A 397 4.17 -3.95 12.76
CA HIS A 397 4.56 -5.36 12.80
C HIS A 397 6.07 -5.51 12.91
N GLU A 398 6.53 -6.37 13.81
CA GLU A 398 7.96 -6.65 13.98
C GLU A 398 8.59 -7.27 12.72
N ASP A 399 7.87 -8.16 12.04
CA ASP A 399 8.36 -8.81 10.82
C ASP A 399 8.59 -7.78 9.70
N THR A 400 7.62 -6.88 9.51
CA THR A 400 7.75 -5.72 8.63
C THR A 400 8.94 -4.85 9.04
N ASN A 401 9.08 -4.57 10.34
CA ASN A 401 10.17 -3.75 10.82
C ASN A 401 11.53 -4.38 10.47
N LYS A 402 11.69 -5.70 10.69
CA LYS A 402 12.92 -6.44 10.37
C LYS A 402 13.23 -6.41 8.86
N ILE A 403 12.24 -6.68 8.00
CA ILE A 403 12.48 -6.74 6.56
C ILE A 403 12.76 -5.35 5.96
N VAL A 404 12.02 -4.32 6.38
CA VAL A 404 12.22 -2.95 5.90
C VAL A 404 13.57 -2.40 6.38
N HIS A 405 13.96 -2.67 7.63
CA HIS A 405 15.28 -2.25 8.13
C HIS A 405 16.43 -3.06 7.55
N LYS A 406 16.18 -4.23 6.97
CA LYS A 406 17.17 -5.02 6.25
C LYS A 406 17.37 -4.50 4.82
N ASN A 407 16.26 -4.28 4.10
CA ASN A 407 16.28 -4.01 2.67
C ASN A 407 16.34 -2.51 2.34
N PHE A 408 15.81 -1.66 3.23
CA PHE A 408 15.65 -0.21 3.04
C PHE A 408 15.18 0.14 1.61
N ARG A 409 14.19 -0.61 1.12
CA ARG A 409 13.69 -0.52 -0.25
C ARG A 409 13.00 0.81 -0.48
N ILE A 410 13.35 1.47 -1.58
CA ILE A 410 12.67 2.67 -2.05
C ILE A 410 12.27 2.51 -3.52
N GLY A 411 11.25 3.24 -3.95
CA GLY A 411 10.77 3.25 -5.32
C GLY A 411 10.52 4.66 -5.80
N GLN A 412 11.51 5.28 -6.43
CA GLN A 412 11.28 6.53 -7.17
C GLN A 412 10.60 6.22 -8.49
N GLY A 413 9.33 6.60 -8.56
CA GLY A 413 8.46 6.54 -9.71
C GLY A 413 8.71 7.68 -10.69
N ILE A 414 8.51 7.38 -11.96
CA ILE A 414 8.62 8.35 -13.05
C ILE A 414 7.24 8.46 -13.73
N THR A 415 6.81 9.68 -14.01
CA THR A 415 5.53 9.98 -14.68
C THR A 415 5.76 10.93 -15.86
N GLY A 416 4.89 10.87 -16.87
CA GLY A 416 5.00 11.67 -18.09
C GLY A 416 5.96 11.08 -19.13
N ILE A 417 6.17 9.76 -19.12
CA ILE A 417 7.09 9.07 -20.03
C ILE A 417 6.72 9.32 -21.50
N CYS A 418 5.44 9.20 -21.86
CA CYS A 418 4.99 9.42 -23.24
C CYS A 418 5.26 10.85 -23.74
N GLN A 419 5.05 11.86 -22.89
CA GLN A 419 5.34 13.27 -23.21
C GLN A 419 6.85 13.56 -23.24
N ALA A 420 7.65 12.74 -22.56
CA ALA A 420 9.10 12.86 -22.51
C ALA A 420 9.80 12.22 -23.72
N THR A 421 9.16 11.25 -24.38
CA THR A 421 9.67 10.59 -25.59
C THR A 421 9.98 11.59 -26.70
N ASP A 422 9.09 12.56 -26.91
CA ASP A 422 9.23 13.57 -27.97
C ASP A 422 10.36 14.59 -27.69
N ASN A 423 10.86 14.64 -26.46
CA ASN A 423 11.80 15.64 -25.97
C ASN A 423 13.19 15.08 -25.64
N GLY A 424 13.46 13.80 -25.95
CA GLY A 424 14.77 13.16 -25.71
C GLY A 424 15.15 12.99 -24.24
N LYS A 425 14.22 13.22 -23.29
CA LYS A 425 14.52 13.20 -21.84
C LYS A 425 14.72 11.79 -21.27
N LEU A 426 14.45 10.74 -22.03
CA LEU A 426 14.58 9.35 -21.59
C LEU A 426 16.05 8.96 -21.36
N GLU A 427 17.00 9.58 -22.06
CA GLU A 427 18.43 9.34 -21.87
C GLU A 427 18.90 9.79 -20.49
N TRP A 428 18.24 10.79 -19.89
CA TRP A 428 18.58 11.30 -18.56
C TRP A 428 18.32 10.27 -17.46
N LEU A 429 17.47 9.27 -17.71
CA LEU A 429 17.09 8.27 -16.72
C LEU A 429 18.27 7.39 -16.28
N ASP A 430 19.15 7.01 -17.21
CA ASP A 430 20.31 6.16 -16.89
C ASP A 430 21.31 6.91 -16.01
N ASP A 431 21.59 8.16 -16.35
CA ASP A 431 22.49 9.00 -15.58
C ASP A 431 21.92 9.35 -14.20
N CYS A 432 20.62 9.62 -14.12
CA CYS A 432 19.93 9.86 -12.87
C CYS A 432 19.97 8.63 -11.96
N TYR A 433 19.74 7.44 -12.51
CA TYR A 433 19.85 6.18 -11.77
C TYR A 433 21.27 5.97 -11.21
N LYS A 434 22.30 6.17 -12.04
CA LYS A 434 23.71 6.03 -11.63
C LYS A 434 24.07 7.03 -10.52
N ALA A 435 23.66 8.29 -10.67
CA ALA A 435 23.86 9.32 -9.65
C ALA A 435 23.17 8.96 -8.34
N LEU A 436 21.92 8.48 -8.40
CA LEU A 436 21.15 8.07 -7.23
C LEU A 436 21.75 6.85 -6.53
N ARG A 437 22.25 5.85 -7.27
CA ARG A 437 22.96 4.68 -6.70
C ARG A 437 24.21 5.10 -5.94
N LYS A 438 25.03 5.97 -6.54
CA LYS A 438 26.23 6.52 -5.87
C LYS A 438 25.86 7.28 -4.60
N TYR A 439 24.80 8.10 -4.68
CA TYR A 439 24.31 8.86 -3.54
C TYR A 439 23.78 7.97 -2.42
N ASP A 440 23.06 6.89 -2.74
CA ASP A 440 22.56 5.91 -1.77
C ASP A 440 23.71 5.30 -0.96
N GLN A 441 24.78 4.87 -1.64
CA GLN A 441 25.97 4.31 -0.99
C GLN A 441 26.64 5.30 -0.03
N GLU A 442 26.87 6.53 -0.48
CA GLU A 442 27.50 7.57 0.33
C GLU A 442 26.64 7.97 1.53
N TRP A 443 25.33 8.16 1.32
CA TRP A 443 24.40 8.59 2.36
C TRP A 443 24.12 7.48 3.38
N SER A 444 23.90 6.25 2.93
CA SER A 444 23.69 5.09 3.80
C SER A 444 24.91 4.87 4.69
N LYS A 445 26.13 4.94 4.14
CA LYS A 445 27.38 4.85 4.93
C LYS A 445 27.49 5.97 5.96
N LYS A 446 27.11 7.21 5.60
CA LYS A 446 27.14 8.36 6.51
C LYS A 446 26.16 8.22 7.68
N GLN A 447 24.98 7.65 7.45
CA GLN A 447 23.97 7.46 8.49
C GLN A 447 24.11 6.15 9.27
N GLY A 448 24.98 5.23 8.81
CA GLY A 448 25.06 3.87 9.36
C GLY A 448 23.84 3.02 8.99
N TRP A 449 23.19 3.31 7.87
CA TRP A 449 22.04 2.56 7.36
C TRP A 449 22.47 1.60 6.25
N PRO A 450 21.69 0.52 5.98
CA PRO A 450 21.89 -0.31 4.80
C PRO A 450 21.68 0.46 3.50
N GLU A 451 22.42 0.06 2.46
CA GLU A 451 22.16 0.44 1.07
C GLU A 451 20.77 -0.05 0.65
N SER A 452 20.07 0.73 -0.19
CA SER A 452 18.74 0.31 -0.66
C SER A 452 18.88 -0.85 -1.64
N ILE A 453 18.11 -1.91 -1.43
CA ILE A 453 18.08 -3.05 -2.35
C ILE A 453 17.64 -2.63 -3.77
N LYS A 454 16.59 -1.81 -3.85
CA LYS A 454 16.09 -1.16 -5.07
C LYS A 454 15.83 0.33 -4.79
N LEU A 455 15.97 1.14 -5.85
CA LEU A 455 15.83 2.60 -5.77
C LEU A 455 14.69 3.17 -6.61
N THR A 456 14.36 2.53 -7.74
CA THR A 456 13.53 3.14 -8.79
C THR A 456 12.43 2.18 -9.21
N THR A 457 11.32 2.74 -9.68
CA THR A 457 10.20 2.01 -10.24
C THR A 457 9.50 2.86 -11.31
N VAL A 458 8.52 2.28 -12.01
CA VAL A 458 7.60 3.01 -12.87
C VAL A 458 6.19 2.67 -12.44
N LYS A 459 5.46 3.68 -11.98
CA LYS A 459 4.10 3.51 -11.46
C LYS A 459 3.10 4.35 -12.25
N PRO A 460 1.95 3.80 -12.63
CA PRO A 460 0.84 4.59 -13.15
C PRO A 460 0.13 5.33 -12.01
N SER A 461 0.68 6.47 -11.58
CA SER A 461 0.13 7.25 -10.47
C SER A 461 -1.00 8.18 -10.94
N GLY A 462 -2.18 7.63 -11.24
CA GLY A 462 -3.25 8.39 -11.90
C GLY A 462 -3.66 9.69 -11.19
N THR A 463 -3.78 9.71 -9.86
CA THR A 463 -4.15 10.96 -9.15
C THR A 463 -3.01 11.97 -9.12
N LEU A 464 -1.76 11.53 -9.02
CA LEU A 464 -0.60 12.44 -8.99
C LEU A 464 -0.25 12.95 -10.39
N SER A 465 -0.45 12.15 -11.43
CA SER A 465 -0.22 12.57 -12.82
C SER A 465 -1.20 13.68 -13.23
N LEU A 466 -2.46 13.60 -12.78
CA LEU A 466 -3.46 14.66 -12.97
C LEU A 466 -3.06 16.00 -12.35
N LEU A 467 -2.29 16.01 -11.25
CA LEU A 467 -1.79 17.25 -10.65
C LEU A 467 -0.85 17.97 -11.60
N ALA A 468 0.10 17.23 -12.18
CA ALA A 468 1.16 17.74 -13.05
C ALA A 468 0.79 17.80 -14.54
N GLY A 469 -0.33 17.22 -14.95
CA GLY A 469 -0.78 17.18 -16.34
C GLY A 469 -0.01 16.19 -17.21
N ALA A 470 0.43 15.09 -16.60
CA ALA A 470 1.41 14.15 -17.13
C ALA A 470 0.82 12.80 -17.57
#